data_AF-A0AAD9U664-F1
#
_entry.id   AF-A0AAD9U664-F1
#
_cell.length_a   1.000
_cell.length_b   1.000
_cell.length_c   1.000
_cell.angle_alpha   90.00
_cell.angle_beta   90.00
_cell.angle_gamma   90.00
#
_symmetry.space_group_name_H-M   'P 1'
#
loop_
_entity.id
_entity.type
_entity.pdbx_description
1 polymer ?
#
loop_
_entity_poly.entity_id
_entity_poly.type
_entity_poly.pdbx_seq_one_letter_code
_entity_poly.pdbx_strand_id
1 'polypeptide(L)'
;MEEICIINHAAKKWLTDIDPQHWSRYAFDPVIRCNHVTNNMTKASDSMLSTHRAASYLDLLEFVRRMVMRKFNERNEECSSWSSVSTPRVHAKILKHSRKSRTLTMIVAVNRE
;
A
#
# COMPACT_ATOMS: atom_id res chain seq x y z
N MET A 1 -9.23 1.99 -24.40
CA MET A 1 -8.15 2.04 -25.43
C MET A 1 -8.37 3.12 -26.47
N GLU A 2 -9.62 3.36 -26.90
CA GLU A 2 -9.95 4.42 -27.86
C GLU A 2 -9.68 5.82 -27.31
N GLU A 3 -10.04 6.08 -26.05
CA GLU A 3 -9.76 7.37 -25.39
C GLU A 3 -8.25 7.71 -25.34
N ILE A 4 -7.39 6.71 -25.12
CA ILE A 4 -5.92 6.88 -25.14
C ILE A 4 -5.44 7.22 -26.56
N CYS A 5 -6.08 6.66 -27.59
CA CYS A 5 -5.79 6.97 -29.00
C CYS A 5 -6.00 8.44 -29.33
N ILE A 6 -7.04 9.04 -28.74
CA ILE A 6 -7.40 10.44 -28.95
C ILE A 6 -6.32 11.36 -28.37
N ILE A 7 -5.73 10.98 -27.24
CA ILE A 7 -4.68 11.76 -26.56
C ILE A 7 -3.32 11.54 -27.21
N ASN A 8 -2.93 10.29 -27.45
CA ASN A 8 -1.65 9.95 -28.05
C ASN A 8 -1.68 8.58 -28.74
N HIS A 9 -1.60 8.61 -30.07
CA HIS A 9 -1.58 7.40 -30.90
C HIS A 9 -0.35 6.51 -30.66
N ALA A 10 0.83 7.11 -30.42
CA ALA A 10 2.05 6.36 -30.14
C ALA A 10 1.97 5.62 -28.79
N ALA A 11 1.37 6.24 -27.78
CA ALA A 11 1.15 5.61 -26.48
C ALA A 11 0.19 4.41 -26.59
N LYS A 12 -0.89 4.52 -27.39
CA LYS A 12 -1.78 3.38 -27.66
C LYS A 12 -1.02 2.23 -28.30
N LYS A 13 -0.22 2.52 -29.34
CA LYS A 13 0.57 1.49 -30.03
C LYS A 13 1.49 0.78 -29.05
N TRP A 14 2.26 1.54 -28.28
CA TRP A 14 3.17 0.99 -27.26
C TRP A 14 2.45 0.12 -26.22
N LEU A 15 1.29 0.54 -25.70
CA LEU A 15 0.51 -0.27 -24.76
C LEU A 15 -0.08 -1.54 -25.39
N THR A 16 -0.37 -1.49 -26.69
CA THR A 16 -0.91 -2.66 -27.43
C THR A 16 0.19 -3.68 -27.72
N ASP A 17 1.42 -3.21 -27.91
CA ASP A 17 2.59 -4.07 -28.15
C ASP A 17 3.03 -4.83 -26.86
N ILE A 18 2.65 -4.34 -25.68
CA ILE A 18 2.93 -4.99 -24.39
C ILE A 18 1.74 -5.85 -23.99
N ASP A 19 2.01 -7.09 -23.60
CA ASP A 19 1.00 -8.00 -23.08
C ASP A 19 0.20 -7.35 -21.92
N PRO A 20 -1.14 -7.27 -22.03
CA PRO A 20 -2.02 -6.67 -21.03
C PRO A 20 -1.79 -7.12 -19.59
N GLN A 21 -1.29 -8.35 -19.36
CA GLN A 21 -0.99 -8.84 -18.01
C GLN A 21 0.03 -7.97 -17.25
N HIS A 22 0.85 -7.19 -17.96
CA HIS A 22 1.90 -6.37 -17.34
C HIS A 22 1.42 -4.97 -16.93
N TRP A 23 0.34 -4.46 -17.52
CA TRP A 23 -0.07 -3.07 -17.35
C TRP A 23 -1.56 -2.90 -17.05
N SER A 24 -2.37 -3.94 -17.23
CA SER A 24 -3.81 -3.87 -17.06
C SER A 24 -4.31 -4.91 -16.07
N ARG A 25 -4.94 -4.42 -15.00
CA ARG A 25 -5.46 -5.27 -13.91
C ARG A 25 -6.48 -6.31 -14.39
N TYR A 26 -7.20 -6.07 -15.49
CA TYR A 26 -8.17 -7.06 -16.01
C TYR A 26 -7.49 -8.35 -16.46
N ALA A 27 -6.21 -8.27 -16.85
CA ALA A 27 -5.44 -9.37 -17.40
C ALA A 27 -4.45 -9.98 -16.38
N PHE A 28 -4.49 -9.55 -15.12
CA PHE A 28 -3.65 -10.13 -14.07
C PHE A 28 -4.11 -11.56 -13.74
N ASP A 29 -3.17 -12.38 -13.30
CA ASP A 29 -3.46 -13.75 -12.86
C ASP A 29 -4.59 -13.76 -11.80
N PRO A 30 -5.70 -14.48 -12.02
CA PRO A 30 -6.83 -14.53 -11.10
C PRO A 30 -6.48 -15.14 -9.73
N VAL A 31 -5.39 -15.91 -9.63
CA VAL A 31 -4.83 -16.42 -8.38
C VAL A 31 -4.13 -15.30 -7.62
N ILE A 32 -3.43 -14.39 -8.31
CA ILE A 32 -2.70 -13.27 -7.72
C ILE A 32 -3.62 -12.06 -7.59
N ARG A 33 -4.53 -12.10 -6.61
CA ARG A 33 -5.40 -10.96 -6.29
C ARG A 33 -4.64 -9.88 -5.49
N CYS A 34 -3.79 -9.12 -6.16
CA CYS A 34 -3.20 -7.94 -5.53
C CYS A 34 -4.25 -6.81 -5.47
N ASN A 35 -4.77 -6.52 -4.27
CA ASN A 35 -5.63 -5.35 -4.04
C ASN A 35 -4.85 -4.02 -4.06
N HIS A 36 -3.52 -4.08 -4.12
CA HIS A 36 -2.65 -2.91 -4.09
C HIS A 36 -2.42 -2.39 -5.53
N VAL A 37 -3.23 -1.43 -5.95
CA VAL A 37 -3.13 -0.77 -7.28
C VAL A 37 -2.37 0.55 -7.18
N THR A 38 -1.41 0.65 -6.26
CA THR A 38 -0.64 1.87 -6.06
C THR A 38 0.84 1.58 -6.20
N ASN A 39 1.52 2.40 -7.01
CA ASN A 39 2.96 2.38 -7.18
C ASN A 39 3.72 2.87 -5.91
N ASN A 40 3.06 2.90 -4.75
CA ASN A 40 3.62 3.47 -3.53
C ASN A 40 4.82 2.66 -3.03
N MET A 41 4.77 1.33 -3.16
CA MET A 41 5.86 0.46 -2.76
C MET A 41 7.11 0.71 -3.59
N THR A 42 6.99 0.66 -4.93
CA THR A 42 8.13 0.91 -5.81
C THR A 42 8.64 2.33 -5.69
N LYS A 43 7.76 3.34 -5.60
CA LYS A 43 8.18 4.74 -5.37
C LYS A 43 8.90 4.93 -4.03
N ALA A 44 8.44 4.28 -2.97
CA ALA A 44 9.11 4.32 -1.67
C ALA A 44 10.50 3.68 -1.75
N SER A 45 10.61 2.53 -2.42
CA SER A 45 11.89 1.88 -2.69
C SER A 45 12.82 2.74 -3.55
N ASP A 46 12.33 3.34 -4.62
CA ASP A 46 13.10 4.20 -5.51
C ASP A 46 13.60 5.46 -4.79
N SER A 47 12.73 6.10 -4.01
CA SER A 47 13.08 7.23 -3.16
C SER A 47 14.16 6.84 -2.14
N MET A 48 13.96 5.72 -1.45
CA MET A 48 14.89 5.18 -0.46
C MET A 48 16.27 4.87 -1.05
N LEU A 49 16.31 4.35 -2.29
CA LEU A 49 17.56 3.95 -2.94
C LEU A 49 18.22 5.06 -3.74
N SER A 50 17.52 6.15 -4.05
CA SER A 50 17.99 7.23 -4.93
C SER A 50 19.42 7.70 -4.61
N THR A 51 19.76 7.88 -3.33
CA THR A 51 21.09 8.32 -2.87
C THR A 51 22.17 7.23 -2.91
N HIS A 52 21.76 5.96 -2.96
CA HIS A 52 22.66 4.79 -2.94
C HIS A 52 22.76 4.06 -4.29
N ARG A 53 22.16 4.60 -5.37
CA ARG A 53 22.19 3.97 -6.70
C ARG A 53 23.59 3.92 -7.33
N ALA A 54 24.49 4.81 -6.93
CA ALA A 54 25.88 4.84 -7.38
C ALA A 54 26.84 4.06 -6.46
N ALA A 55 26.33 3.45 -5.39
CA ALA A 55 27.15 2.72 -4.43
C ALA A 55 27.46 1.30 -4.92
N SER A 56 28.52 0.68 -4.40
CA SER A 56 28.79 -0.73 -4.70
C SER A 56 27.65 -1.62 -4.19
N TYR A 57 27.52 -2.84 -4.72
CA TYR A 57 26.51 -3.79 -4.23
C TYR A 57 26.64 -4.05 -2.72
N LEU A 58 27.86 -4.10 -2.20
CA LEU A 58 28.11 -4.30 -0.76
C LEU A 58 27.60 -3.12 0.07
N ASP A 59 27.85 -1.89 -0.38
CA ASP A 59 27.38 -0.68 0.29
C ASP A 59 25.85 -0.59 0.28
N LEU A 60 25.23 -0.96 -0.84
CA LEU A 60 23.78 -1.00 -0.99
C LEU A 60 23.15 -2.01 -0.01
N LEU A 61 23.72 -3.22 0.07
CA LEU A 61 23.24 -4.26 0.99
C LEU A 61 23.41 -3.83 2.45
N GLU A 62 24.54 -3.23 2.79
CA GLU A 62 24.79 -2.71 4.13
C GLU A 62 23.83 -1.56 4.49
N PHE A 63 23.54 -0.67 3.56
CA PHE A 63 22.53 0.38 3.73
C PHE A 63 21.15 -0.22 4.01
N VAL A 64 20.71 -1.18 3.19
CA VAL A 64 19.41 -1.85 3.37
C VAL A 64 19.36 -2.54 4.74
N ARG A 65 20.41 -3.27 5.12
CA ARG A 65 20.51 -3.94 6.42
C ARG A 65 20.38 -2.96 7.58
N ARG A 66 21.17 -1.87 7.59
CA ARG A 66 21.12 -0.84 8.65
C ARG A 66 19.75 -0.16 8.71
N MET A 67 19.17 0.16 7.56
CA MET A 67 17.88 0.81 7.48
C MET A 67 16.76 -0.08 8.04
N VAL A 68 16.75 -1.37 7.69
CA VAL A 68 15.80 -2.34 8.24
C VAL A 68 15.99 -2.51 9.74
N MET A 69 17.23 -2.70 10.21
CA MET A 69 17.52 -2.83 11.65
C MET A 69 17.09 -1.60 12.45
N ARG A 70 17.40 -0.39 11.97
CA ARG A 70 16.98 0.85 12.63
C ARG A 70 15.46 0.95 12.73
N LYS A 71 14.73 0.66 11.64
CA LYS A 71 13.26 0.66 11.64
C LYS A 71 12.67 -0.35 12.63
N PHE A 72 13.26 -1.53 12.75
CA PHE A 72 12.81 -2.51 13.74
C PHE A 72 13.09 -2.04 15.16
N ASN A 73 14.27 -1.45 15.41
CA ASN A 73 14.61 -0.92 16.72
C ASN A 73 13.69 0.23 17.13
N GLU A 74 13.47 1.22 16.26
CA GLU A 74 12.54 2.33 16.48
C GLU A 74 11.14 1.82 16.84
N ARG A 75 10.64 0.82 16.09
CA ARG A 75 9.33 0.21 16.38
C ARG A 75 9.32 -0.55 17.69
N ASN A 76 10.41 -1.21 18.06
CA ASN A 76 10.53 -1.95 19.32
C ASN A 76 10.54 -1.01 20.52
N GLU A 77 11.29 0.09 20.43
CA GLU A 77 11.29 1.17 21.44
C GLU A 77 9.90 1.80 21.56
N GLU A 78 9.24 2.09 20.43
CA GLU A 78 7.87 2.62 20.43
C GLU A 78 6.91 1.63 21.10
N CYS A 79 6.94 0.35 20.71
CA CYS A 79 6.14 -0.72 21.32
C CYS A 79 6.36 -0.82 22.83
N SER A 80 7.60 -0.66 23.30
CA SER A 80 7.94 -0.75 24.72
C SER A 80 7.29 0.35 25.56
N SER A 81 6.95 1.48 24.94
CA SER A 81 6.22 2.59 25.57
C SER A 81 4.70 2.38 25.62
N TRP A 82 4.17 1.35 24.93
CA TRP A 82 2.73 1.15 24.83
C TRP A 82 2.15 0.51 26.09
N SER A 83 1.00 1.02 26.53
CA SER A 83 0.25 0.49 27.67
C SER A 83 -0.64 -0.71 27.33
N SER A 84 -0.75 -1.07 26.06
CA SER A 84 -1.61 -2.16 25.58
C SER A 84 -0.85 -3.09 24.65
N VAL A 85 -1.27 -4.35 24.58
CA VAL A 85 -0.70 -5.37 23.68
C VAL A 85 -0.85 -4.98 22.19
N SER A 86 -1.85 -4.17 21.87
CA SER A 86 -2.12 -3.71 20.50
C SER A 86 -1.53 -2.33 20.22
N THR A 87 -1.26 -2.04 18.94
CA THR A 87 -0.82 -0.69 18.54
C THR A 87 -1.85 0.37 18.97
N PRO A 88 -1.43 1.60 19.36
CA PRO A 88 -2.34 2.63 19.86
C PRO A 88 -3.50 2.92 18.91
N ARG A 89 -3.23 2.91 17.60
CA ARG A 89 -4.24 3.14 16.56
C ARG A 89 -5.27 2.01 16.49
N VAL A 90 -4.83 0.76 16.61
CA VAL A 90 -5.73 -0.41 16.62
C VAL A 90 -6.52 -0.42 17.92
N HIS A 91 -5.85 -0.20 19.06
CA HIS A 91 -6.48 -0.12 20.37
C HIS A 91 -7.60 0.95 20.41
N ALA A 92 -7.29 2.16 19.95
CA ALA A 92 -8.26 3.25 19.87
C ALA A 92 -9.46 2.91 18.96
N LYS A 93 -9.23 2.24 17.83
CA LYS A 93 -10.32 1.75 16.97
C LYS A 93 -11.17 0.71 17.70
N ILE A 94 -10.56 -0.27 18.36
CA ILE A 94 -11.29 -1.30 19.10
C ILE A 94 -12.15 -0.66 20.19
N LEU A 95 -11.59 0.25 21.00
CA LEU A 95 -12.34 0.97 22.03
C LEU A 95 -13.50 1.78 21.45
N LYS A 96 -13.29 2.48 20.33
CA LYS A 96 -14.33 3.25 19.64
C LYS A 96 -15.50 2.34 19.21
N HIS A 97 -15.21 1.19 18.60
CA HIS A 97 -16.25 0.27 18.14
C HIS A 97 -16.90 -0.49 19.30
N SER A 98 -16.13 -0.85 20.33
CA SER A 98 -16.66 -1.46 21.57
C SER A 98 -17.68 -0.54 22.25
N ARG A 99 -17.41 0.77 22.32
CA ARG A 99 -18.35 1.75 22.87
C ARG A 99 -19.63 1.85 22.03
N LYS A 100 -19.50 1.97 20.71
CA LYS A 100 -20.65 2.01 19.78
C LYS A 100 -21.50 0.74 19.83
N SER A 101 -20.88 -0.42 20.03
CA SER A 101 -21.61 -1.69 20.13
C SER A 101 -22.52 -1.76 21.36
N ARG A 102 -22.33 -0.89 22.36
CA ARG A 102 -23.17 -0.82 23.56
C ARG A 102 -24.41 0.05 23.37
N THR A 103 -24.57 0.69 22.21
CA THR A 103 -25.72 1.55 21.91
C THR A 103 -26.58 0.91 20.83
N LEU A 104 -27.87 0.71 21.12
CA LEU A 104 -28.83 0.18 20.17
C LEU A 104 -29.36 1.32 19.30
N THR A 105 -29.23 1.21 17.98
CA THR A 105 -29.71 2.23 17.04
C THR A 105 -30.91 1.66 16.31
N MET A 106 -32.11 2.21 16.53
CA MET A 106 -33.28 1.85 15.73
C MET A 106 -33.21 2.58 14.39
N ILE A 107 -33.16 1.82 13.29
CA ILE A 107 -33.25 2.37 11.94
C ILE A 107 -34.68 2.13 11.48
N VAL A 108 -35.46 3.20 11.34
CA VAL A 108 -36.81 3.11 10.78
C VAL A 108 -36.67 2.99 9.26
N ALA A 109 -37.07 1.84 8.72
CA ALA A 109 -37.15 1.65 7.28
C ALA A 109 -38.37 2.40 6.75
N VAL A 110 -38.16 3.62 6.25
CA VAL A 110 -39.19 4.32 5.48
C VAL A 110 -39.14 3.78 4.06
N ASN A 111 -40.13 2.97 3.68
CA ASN A 111 -40.44 2.72 2.28
C ASN A 111 -40.87 4.06 1.66
N ARG A 112 -40.02 4.62 0.80
CA ARG A 112 -40.45 5.68 -0.11
C ARG A 112 -41.15 4.99 -1.29
N GLU A 113 -42.47 5.07 -1.29
CA GLU A 113 -43.29 4.92 -2.51
C GLU A 113 -42.97 6.01 -3.53
#